data_AF-A0A956BLB9-F1
#
_entry.id   AF-A0A956BLB9-F1
#
_cell.length_a   1.000
_cell.length_b   1.000
_cell.length_c   1.000
_cell.angle_alpha   90.00
_cell.angle_beta   90.00
_cell.angle_gamma   90.00
#
_symmetry.space_group_name_H-M   'P 1'
#
loop_
_entity.id
_entity.type
_entity.pdbx_description
1 polymer ?
#
loop_
_entity_poly.entity_id
_entity_poly.type
_entity_poly.pdbx_seq_one_letter_code
_entity_poly.pdbx_strand_id
1 'polypeptide(L)'
;MHEELIDSNATSRELIRRLRTATRIDGCLPESVAWQTFIELRRRGEPDANTLFIGTLRNLHSRRCIAGMDLPMDDGVPEEHRLVEDDFLGDLWKAYKKCIRNNRTGPAHQLIRDIEERINEN
;
A
#
# COMPACT_ATOMS: atom_id res chain seq x y z
N MET A 1 1.30 5.63 18.88
CA MET A 1 2.46 4.92 18.32
C MET A 1 2.02 4.41 16.97
N HIS A 2 2.62 4.88 15.88
CA HIS A 2 2.41 4.25 14.58
C HIS A 2 3.21 2.95 14.60
N GLU A 3 2.57 1.82 14.32
CA GLU A 3 3.26 0.54 14.25
C GLU A 3 4.04 0.47 12.93
N GLU A 4 5.36 0.39 13.05
CA GLU A 4 6.29 0.35 11.92
C GLU A 4 6.35 -1.08 11.38
N LEU A 5 5.85 -1.27 10.15
CA LEU A 5 5.78 -2.58 9.48
C LEU A 5 7.04 -2.88 8.66
N ILE A 6 7.91 -1.90 8.50
CA ILE A 6 9.15 -2.00 7.75
C ILE A 6 10.33 -1.66 8.64
N ASP A 7 11.52 -2.03 8.19
CA ASP A 7 12.75 -1.60 8.84
C ASP A 7 13.27 -0.39 8.08
N SER A 8 13.15 0.80 8.66
CA SER A 8 13.64 2.04 8.04
C SER A 8 15.15 2.04 7.80
N ASN A 9 15.91 1.15 8.44
CA ASN A 9 17.35 1.01 8.23
C ASN A 9 17.70 0.05 7.08
N ALA A 10 16.73 -0.70 6.56
CA ALA A 10 16.94 -1.56 5.40
C ALA A 10 17.36 -0.74 4.17
N THR A 11 18.15 -1.31 3.28
CA THR A 11 18.58 -0.66 2.03
C THR A 11 17.41 -0.50 1.06
N SER A 12 17.48 0.46 0.13
CA SER A 12 16.42 0.63 -0.89
C SER A 12 16.23 -0.63 -1.72
N ARG A 13 17.30 -1.37 -2.00
CA ARG A 13 17.24 -2.67 -2.69
C ARG A 13 16.40 -3.70 -1.91
N GLU A 14 16.57 -3.77 -0.59
CA GLU A 14 15.78 -4.67 0.25
C GLU A 14 14.31 -4.26 0.33
N LEU A 15 14.05 -2.95 0.42
CA LEU A 15 12.70 -2.40 0.38
C LEU A 15 12.01 -2.69 -0.95
N ILE A 16 12.67 -2.46 -2.10
CA ILE A 16 12.17 -2.81 -3.42
C ILE A 16 11.87 -4.31 -3.52
N ARG A 17 12.75 -5.16 -2.98
CA ARG A 17 12.53 -6.61 -2.94
C ARG A 17 11.27 -6.94 -2.13
N ARG A 18 11.10 -6.35 -0.94
CA ARG A 18 9.90 -6.52 -0.10
C ARG A 18 8.62 -6.08 -0.79
N LEU A 19 8.67 -4.96 -1.51
CA LEU A 19 7.54 -4.41 -2.26
C LEU A 19 7.09 -5.38 -3.35
N ARG A 20 8.02 -6.02 -4.07
CA ARG A 20 7.74 -7.02 -5.11
C ARG A 20 7.23 -8.34 -4.55
N THR A 21 7.66 -8.75 -3.35
CA THR A 21 7.23 -10.03 -2.76
C THR A 21 5.89 -9.95 -2.03
N ALA A 22 5.28 -8.76 -1.94
CA ALA A 22 3.99 -8.54 -1.27
C ALA A 22 3.96 -9.20 0.13
N THR A 23 4.98 -8.85 0.93
CA THR A 23 5.29 -9.49 2.21
C THR A 23 4.07 -9.54 3.13
N ARG A 24 3.77 -10.74 3.64
CA ARG A 24 2.70 -10.94 4.62
C ARG A 24 3.24 -10.71 6.02
N ILE A 25 2.48 -9.95 6.80
CA ILE A 25 2.69 -9.77 8.24
C ILE A 25 1.34 -10.10 8.90
N ASP A 26 1.37 -10.97 9.91
CA ASP A 26 0.16 -11.38 10.62
C ASP A 26 -0.53 -10.18 11.27
N GLY A 27 -1.86 -10.13 11.18
CA GLY A 27 -2.67 -9.02 11.72
C GLY A 27 -2.63 -7.72 10.90
N CYS A 28 -1.95 -7.71 9.74
CA CYS A 28 -1.84 -6.53 8.89
C CYS A 28 -2.23 -6.81 7.43
N LEU A 29 -2.72 -5.76 6.76
CA LEU A 29 -2.92 -5.79 5.32
C LEU A 29 -1.55 -5.83 4.62
N PRO A 30 -1.33 -6.71 3.63
CA PRO A 30 -0.13 -6.64 2.80
C PRO A 30 -0.02 -5.30 2.04
N GLU A 31 -1.15 -4.63 1.80
CA GLU A 31 -1.22 -3.27 1.28
C GLU A 31 -0.56 -2.26 2.22
N SER A 32 -0.70 -2.40 3.53
CA SER A 32 -0.06 -1.54 4.52
C SER A 32 1.46 -1.68 4.49
N VAL A 33 1.96 -2.90 4.34
CA VAL A 33 3.40 -3.13 4.15
C VAL A 33 3.89 -2.47 2.86
N ALA A 34 3.14 -2.60 1.77
CA ALA A 34 3.45 -1.93 0.50
C ALA A 34 3.44 -0.41 0.62
N TRP A 35 2.49 0.15 1.36
CA TRP A 35 2.36 1.59 1.62
C TRP A 35 3.55 2.15 2.39
N GLN A 36 3.88 1.58 3.56
CA GLN A 36 5.03 2.06 4.33
C GLN A 36 6.35 1.92 3.55
N THR A 37 6.51 0.81 2.81
CA THR A 37 7.66 0.62 1.93
C THR A 37 7.74 1.70 0.85
N PHE A 38 6.61 2.05 0.23
CA PHE A 38 6.51 3.12 -0.76
C PHE A 38 6.85 4.49 -0.19
N ILE A 39 6.30 4.84 0.98
CA ILE A 39 6.59 6.11 1.64
C ILE A 39 8.08 6.24 1.94
N GLU A 40 8.72 5.19 2.45
CA GLU A 40 10.15 5.20 2.73
C GLU A 40 11.00 5.29 1.45
N LEU A 41 10.63 4.60 0.37
CA LEU A 41 11.29 4.72 -0.93
C LEU A 41 11.14 6.14 -1.52
N ARG A 42 9.96 6.76 -1.43
CA ARG A 42 9.75 8.16 -1.85
C ARG A 42 10.60 9.11 -1.02
N ARG A 43 10.66 8.93 0.30
CA ARG A 43 11.48 9.76 1.20
C ARG A 43 12.97 9.72 0.82
N ARG A 44 13.43 8.59 0.27
CA ARG A 44 14.81 8.40 -0.22
C ARG A 44 15.05 8.91 -1.64
N GLY A 45 14.02 9.39 -2.34
CA GLY A 45 14.13 9.84 -3.72
C GLY A 45 14.30 8.71 -4.74
N GLU A 46 13.80 7.50 -4.44
CA GLU A 46 13.89 6.37 -5.37
C GLU A 46 12.98 6.58 -6.60
N PRO A 47 13.53 6.64 -7.83
CA PRO A 47 12.78 7.07 -9.01
C PRO A 47 11.65 6.12 -9.41
N ASP A 48 11.81 4.83 -9.13
CA ASP A 48 10.84 3.78 -9.49
C ASP A 48 9.78 3.53 -8.40
N ALA A 49 9.80 4.28 -7.29
CA ALA A 49 8.92 4.03 -6.13
C ALA A 49 7.44 4.00 -6.52
N ASN A 50 7.00 5.00 -7.30
CA ASN A 50 5.61 5.14 -7.75
C ASN A 50 5.19 3.93 -8.60
N THR A 51 5.96 3.62 -9.65
CA THR A 51 5.68 2.51 -10.58
C THR A 51 5.64 1.17 -9.86
N LEU A 52 6.60 0.91 -8.96
CA LEU A 52 6.67 -0.32 -8.19
C LEU A 52 5.49 -0.46 -7.24
N PHE A 53 5.13 0.62 -6.55
CA PHE A 53 4.01 0.63 -5.61
C PHE A 53 2.68 0.32 -6.31
N ILE A 54 2.38 1.02 -7.41
CA ILE A 54 1.14 0.80 -8.16
C ILE A 54 1.10 -0.61 -8.75
N GLY A 55 2.23 -1.13 -9.26
CA GLY A 55 2.34 -2.51 -9.72
C GLY A 55 1.98 -3.52 -8.62
N THR A 56 2.54 -3.35 -7.43
CA THR A 56 2.23 -4.18 -6.27
C THR A 56 0.77 -4.05 -5.84
N LEU A 57 0.22 -2.83 -5.81
CA LEU A 57 -1.16 -2.58 -5.40
C LEU A 57 -2.17 -3.25 -6.35
N ARG A 58 -1.93 -3.17 -7.66
CA ARG A 58 -2.73 -3.84 -8.68
C ARG A 58 -2.62 -5.37 -8.58
N ASN A 59 -1.43 -5.90 -8.30
CA ASN A 59 -1.25 -7.34 -8.09
C ASN A 59 -2.03 -7.84 -6.86
N LEU A 60 -1.90 -7.15 -5.72
CA LEU A 60 -2.66 -7.46 -4.51
C LEU A 60 -4.17 -7.37 -4.74
N HIS A 61 -4.62 -6.32 -5.42
CA HIS A 61 -6.02 -6.15 -5.75
C HIS A 61 -6.55 -7.28 -6.64
N SER A 62 -5.82 -7.66 -7.70
CA SER A 62 -6.18 -8.78 -8.55
C SER A 62 -6.34 -10.07 -7.75
N ARG A 63 -5.42 -10.33 -6.82
CA ARG A 63 -5.48 -11.49 -5.90
C ARG A 63 -6.70 -11.45 -4.98
N ARG A 64 -7.15 -10.27 -4.54
CA ARG A 64 -8.38 -10.11 -3.75
C ARG A 64 -9.67 -10.34 -4.55
N CYS A 65 -9.64 -10.13 -5.86
CA CYS A 65 -10.78 -10.41 -6.73
C CYS A 65 -10.96 -11.91 -7.01
N ILE A 66 -9.91 -12.73 -6.82
CA ILE A 66 -9.95 -14.16 -7.03
C ILE A 66 -10.53 -14.83 -5.77
N ALA A 67 -11.67 -15.51 -5.92
CA ALA A 67 -12.26 -16.28 -4.82
C ALA A 67 -11.32 -17.41 -4.34
N GLY A 68 -11.22 -17.60 -3.02
CA GLY A 68 -10.40 -18.66 -2.41
C GLY A 68 -8.95 -18.27 -2.11
N MET A 69 -8.54 -17.04 -2.43
CA MET A 69 -7.23 -16.50 -2.11
C MET A 69 -7.23 -15.89 -0.70
N ASP A 70 -6.60 -16.56 0.26
CA ASP A 70 -6.59 -16.17 1.68
C ASP A 70 -5.61 -15.02 1.96
N LEU A 71 -6.00 -13.79 1.60
CA LEU A 71 -5.27 -12.58 1.98
C LEU A 71 -5.84 -12.00 3.27
N PRO A 72 -4.99 -11.61 4.24
CA PRO A 72 -5.43 -10.91 5.43
C PRO A 72 -6.30 -9.69 5.10
N MET A 73 -7.34 -9.49 5.90
CA MET A 73 -8.24 -8.33 5.86
C MET A 73 -8.14 -7.47 7.13
N ASP A 74 -7.37 -7.93 8.12
CA ASP A 74 -7.15 -7.20 9.36
C ASP A 74 -6.24 -5.99 9.11
N ASP A 75 -6.67 -4.85 9.61
CA ASP A 75 -6.00 -3.57 9.49
C ASP A 75 -5.46 -3.18 10.86
N GLY A 76 -4.31 -3.75 11.22
CA GLY A 76 -3.58 -3.41 12.44
C GLY A 76 -3.05 -1.97 12.46
N VAL A 77 -3.00 -1.29 11.31
CA VAL A 77 -2.42 0.06 11.16
C VAL A 77 -3.40 1.08 10.53
N PRO A 78 -4.56 1.34 11.15
CA PRO A 78 -5.60 2.19 10.55
C PRO A 78 -5.16 3.63 10.28
N GLU A 79 -4.21 4.16 11.05
CA GLU A 79 -3.77 5.56 11.00
C GLU A 79 -2.58 5.83 10.06
N GLU A 80 -2.12 4.85 9.27
CA GLU A 80 -0.97 5.02 8.36
C GLU A 80 -1.21 5.97 7.18
N HIS A 81 -2.47 6.38 6.95
CA HIS A 81 -2.82 7.43 5.99
C HIS A 81 -2.16 8.78 6.33
N ARG A 82 -1.76 8.97 7.60
CA ARG A 82 -1.06 10.17 8.08
C ARG A 82 0.45 10.16 7.80
N LEU A 83 0.98 9.09 7.19
CA LEU A 83 2.40 8.99 6.85
C LEU A 83 2.79 9.84 5.64
N VAL A 84 1.81 10.30 4.87
CA VAL A 84 2.01 11.17 3.70
C VAL A 84 1.58 12.59 4.05
N GLU A 85 2.30 13.58 3.52
CA GLU A 85 1.98 15.01 3.72
C GLU A 85 0.79 15.48 2.87
N ASP A 86 0.51 14.78 1.77
CA ASP A 86 -0.61 15.05 0.90
C ASP A 86 -1.91 14.49 1.49
N ASP A 87 -2.67 15.35 2.16
CA ASP A 87 -3.94 15.01 2.82
C ASP A 87 -4.91 14.28 1.89
N PHE A 88 -4.99 14.69 0.61
CA PHE A 88 -5.89 14.07 -0.35
C PHE A 88 -5.45 12.64 -0.69
N LEU A 89 -4.15 12.42 -0.87
CA LEU A 89 -3.59 11.09 -1.07
C LEU A 89 -3.80 10.20 0.18
N GLY A 90 -3.68 10.77 1.38
CA GLY A 90 -4.01 10.10 2.64
C GLY A 90 -5.47 9.65 2.69
N ASP A 91 -6.41 10.51 2.29
CA ASP A 91 -7.84 10.19 2.23
C ASP A 91 -8.16 9.10 1.20
N LEU A 92 -7.55 9.15 0.02
CA LEU A 92 -7.67 8.09 -0.99
C LEU A 92 -7.18 6.74 -0.44
N TRP A 93 -6.03 6.73 0.25
CA TRP A 93 -5.50 5.52 0.88
C TRP A 93 -6.46 4.96 1.93
N LYS A 94 -6.98 5.81 2.81
CA LYS A 94 -7.94 5.43 3.85
C LYS A 94 -9.21 4.84 3.26
N ALA A 95 -9.74 5.46 2.20
CA ALA A 95 -10.92 4.97 1.47
C ALA A 95 -10.64 3.61 0.82
N TYR A 96 -9.46 3.42 0.25
CA TYR A 96 -9.04 2.18 -0.39
C TYR A 96 -8.99 1.01 0.61
N LYS A 97 -8.32 1.21 1.75
CA LYS A 97 -8.29 0.19 2.82
C LYS A 97 -9.69 -0.16 3.32
N LYS A 98 -10.56 0.83 3.50
CA LYS A 98 -11.96 0.59 3.87
C LYS A 98 -12.69 -0.28 2.84
N CYS A 99 -12.42 -0.11 1.54
CA CYS A 99 -13.03 -0.95 0.51
C CYS A 99 -12.54 -2.40 0.59
N ILE A 100 -11.22 -2.60 0.75
CA ILE A 100 -10.64 -3.94 0.89
C ILE A 100 -11.23 -4.69 2.09
N ARG A 101 -11.27 -4.05 3.26
CA ARG A 101 -11.77 -4.65 4.50
C ARG A 101 -13.24 -5.08 4.42
N ASN A 102 -14.02 -4.43 3.55
CA ASN A 102 -15.43 -4.73 3.33
C ASN A 102 -15.66 -5.57 2.07
N ASN A 103 -14.62 -6.17 1.47
CA ASN A 103 -14.71 -6.94 0.22
C ASN A 103 -15.36 -6.17 -0.95
N ARG A 104 -15.23 -4.83 -0.97
CA ARG A 104 -15.75 -3.96 -2.03
C ARG A 104 -14.69 -3.75 -3.12
N THR A 105 -14.41 -4.79 -3.89
CA THR A 105 -13.35 -4.79 -4.91
C THR A 105 -13.60 -3.81 -6.07
N GLY A 106 -14.85 -3.67 -6.54
CA GLY A 106 -15.18 -2.70 -7.60
C GLY A 106 -14.77 -1.25 -7.26
N PRO A 107 -15.26 -0.67 -6.14
CA PRO A 107 -14.84 0.65 -5.68
C PRO A 107 -13.33 0.75 -5.37
N ALA A 108 -12.72 -0.32 -4.83
CA ALA A 108 -11.29 -0.34 -4.58
C ALA A 108 -10.47 -0.20 -5.87
N HIS A 109 -10.93 -0.75 -6.99
CA HIS A 109 -10.25 -0.63 -8.27
C HIS A 109 -10.19 0.83 -8.75
N GLN A 110 -11.28 1.59 -8.60
CA GLN A 110 -11.30 3.00 -8.98
C GLN A 110 -10.33 3.81 -8.10
N LEU A 111 -10.32 3.56 -6.79
CA LEU A 111 -9.40 4.23 -5.87
C LEU A 111 -7.92 3.97 -6.18
N ILE A 112 -7.55 2.79 -6.72
CA ILE A 112 -6.18 2.55 -7.18
C ILE A 112 -5.80 3.49 -8.32
N ARG A 113 -6.73 3.77 -9.24
CA ARG A 113 -6.50 4.71 -10.35
C ARG A 113 -6.35 6.13 -9.84
N ASP A 114 -7.23 6.55 -8.93
CA ASP A 114 -7.18 7.89 -8.33
C ASP A 114 -5.87 8.10 -7.54
N ILE A 115 -5.40 7.06 -6.83
CA ILE A 115 -4.11 7.05 -6.12
C ILE A 115 -2.94 7.18 -7.12
N GLU A 116 -2.97 6.41 -8.21
CA GLU A 116 -1.92 6.46 -9.25
C GLU A 116 -1.85 7.84 -9.92
N GLU A 117 -3.00 8.41 -10.28
CA GLU A 117 -3.09 9.76 -10.83
C GLU A 117 -2.47 10.76 -9.85
N ARG A 118 -2.88 10.74 -8.58
CA ARG A 118 -2.38 11.65 -7.56
C ARG A 118 -0.89 11.50 -7.25
N ILE A 119 -0.37 10.28 -7.28
CA ILE A 119 1.06 10.00 -7.04
C ILE A 119 1.93 10.48 -8.21
N ASN A 120 1.41 10.44 -9.45
CA ASN A 120 2.16 10.88 -10.63
C ASN A 120 2.14 12.40 -10.85
N GLU A 121 1.19 13.11 -10.23
CA GLU A 121 1.12 14.58 -10.22
C GLU A 121 2.13 15.24 -9.26
N ASN A 122 2.65 14.48 -8.28
CA ASN A 122 3.54 14.95 -7.21
C ASN A 122 4.93 14.33 -7.30
#